data_AF-A0A956BPD7-F1
#
_entry.id   AF-A0A956BPD7-F1
#
_cell.length_a   1.000
_cell.length_b   1.000
_cell.length_c   1.000
_cell.angle_alpha   90.00
_cell.angle_beta   90.00
_cell.angle_gamma   90.00
#
_symmetry.space_group_name_H-M   'P 1'
#
loop_
_entity.id
_entity.type
_entity.pdbx_description
1 polymer ?
#
loop_
_entity_poly.entity_id
_entity_poly.type
_entity_poly.pdbx_seq_one_letter_code
_entity_poly.pdbx_strand_id
1 'polypeptide(L)'
;TAELAAAHAVAAGVDPGTAYVGALLHNVGEYALFCHACSQGAPVTAQELAVASEQHHEAIGRALAERWQLPDPYPGLCGAHHRGDPEASEEERTLRSLVVACWARAIAEGYTYLPGQRADEHSALSRSMFDTLGVATEDRR
;
A
#
# COMPACT_ATOMS: atom_id res chain seq x y z
N THR A 1 -5.16 -3.76 6.11
CA THR A 1 -4.15 -4.25 5.16
C THR A 1 -3.15 -5.21 5.78
N ALA A 2 -2.42 -4.82 6.85
CA ALA A 2 -1.35 -5.65 7.44
C ALA A 2 -1.78 -7.08 7.82
N GLU A 3 -2.87 -7.22 8.57
CA GLU A 3 -3.42 -8.52 8.96
C GLU A 3 -3.81 -9.38 7.75
N LEU A 4 -4.44 -8.78 6.72
CA LEU A 4 -4.80 -9.47 5.48
C LEU A 4 -3.55 -9.95 4.73
N ALA A 5 -2.54 -9.11 4.60
CA ALA A 5 -1.29 -9.46 3.92
C ALA A 5 -0.59 -10.63 4.63
N ALA A 6 -0.49 -10.59 5.97
CA ALA A 6 0.09 -11.68 6.74
C ALA A 6 -0.69 -13.00 6.59
N ALA A 7 -2.02 -12.94 6.60
CA ALA A 7 -2.89 -14.10 6.45
C ALA A 7 -2.76 -14.80 5.08
N HIS A 8 -2.44 -14.03 4.02
CA HIS A 8 -2.30 -14.55 2.65
C HIS A 8 -0.84 -14.75 2.21
N ALA A 9 0.14 -14.38 3.04
CA ALA A 9 1.56 -14.39 2.71
C ALA A 9 2.08 -15.78 2.29
N VAL A 10 1.74 -16.83 3.06
CA VAL A 10 2.18 -18.21 2.77
C VAL A 10 1.70 -18.69 1.41
N ALA A 11 0.44 -18.38 1.05
CA ALA A 11 -0.11 -18.75 -0.26
C ALA A 11 0.56 -18.00 -1.42
N ALA A 12 1.07 -16.79 -1.16
CA ALA A 12 1.85 -16.00 -2.10
C ALA A 12 3.34 -16.34 -2.11
N GLY A 13 3.82 -17.29 -1.28
CA GLY A 13 5.25 -17.60 -1.16
C GLY A 13 6.08 -16.51 -0.48
N VAL A 14 5.44 -15.65 0.33
CA VAL A 14 6.08 -14.55 1.06
C VAL A 14 6.11 -14.87 2.55
N ASP A 15 7.18 -14.48 3.25
CA ASP A 15 7.23 -14.55 4.71
C ASP A 15 6.13 -13.70 5.36
N PRO A 16 5.30 -14.25 6.29
CA PRO A 16 4.20 -13.51 6.91
C PRO A 16 4.63 -12.25 7.68
N GLY A 17 5.78 -12.29 8.35
CA GLY A 17 6.30 -11.12 9.07
C GLY A 17 6.66 -9.99 8.11
N THR A 18 7.32 -10.33 7.00
CA THR A 18 7.67 -9.41 5.92
C THR A 18 6.43 -8.82 5.27
N ALA A 19 5.41 -9.65 4.98
CA ALA A 19 4.13 -9.19 4.46
C ALA A 19 3.41 -8.24 5.43
N TYR A 20 3.40 -8.57 6.72
CA TYR A 20 2.80 -7.74 7.75
C TYR A 20 3.45 -6.35 7.81
N VAL A 21 4.78 -6.31 7.97
CA VAL A 21 5.54 -5.06 8.11
C VAL A 21 5.44 -4.24 6.82
N GLY A 22 5.56 -4.88 5.65
CA GLY A 22 5.43 -4.21 4.37
C GLY A 22 4.05 -3.57 4.20
N ALA A 23 2.98 -4.30 4.50
CA ALA A 23 1.62 -3.76 4.45
C ALA A 23 1.33 -2.70 5.52
N LEU A 24 1.96 -2.78 6.69
CA LEU A 24 1.83 -1.77 7.73
C LEU A 24 2.47 -0.45 7.30
N LEU A 25 3.61 -0.51 6.60
CA LEU A 25 4.44 0.64 6.29
C LEU A 25 4.24 1.22 4.89
N HIS A 26 3.61 0.50 3.95
CA HIS A 26 3.55 0.94 2.54
C HIS A 26 3.03 2.38 2.36
N ASN A 27 2.06 2.81 3.17
CA ASN A 27 1.47 4.16 3.15
C ASN A 27 2.03 5.10 4.23
N VAL A 28 3.18 4.80 4.84
CA VAL A 28 3.75 5.63 5.92
C VAL A 28 4.01 7.08 5.49
N GLY A 29 4.24 7.31 4.20
CA GLY A 29 4.36 8.66 3.64
C GLY A 29 3.08 9.49 3.75
N GLU A 30 1.90 8.88 3.67
CA GLU A 30 0.62 9.58 3.88
C GLU A 30 0.49 10.04 5.33
N TYR A 31 0.86 9.18 6.29
CA TYR A 31 0.85 9.55 7.70
C TYR A 31 1.80 10.72 8.00
N ALA A 32 2.98 10.73 7.38
CA ALA A 32 3.92 11.84 7.51
C ALA A 32 3.39 13.14 6.89
N LEU A 33 2.73 13.07 5.73
CA LEU A 33 2.03 14.20 5.13
C LEU A 33 0.95 14.76 6.06
N PHE A 34 0.19 13.88 6.73
CA PHE A 34 -0.87 14.29 7.64
C PHE A 34 -0.30 14.99 8.87
N CYS A 35 0.75 14.41 9.47
CA CYS A 35 1.46 15.03 10.59
C CYS A 35 2.03 16.39 10.21
N HIS A 36 2.61 16.51 9.01
CA HIS A 36 3.12 17.77 8.51
C HIS A 36 2.01 18.80 8.34
N ALA A 37 0.90 18.46 7.69
CA ALA A 37 -0.25 19.34 7.51
C ALA A 37 -0.79 19.85 8.87
N CYS A 38 -0.97 18.96 9.84
CA CYS A 38 -1.40 19.33 11.19
C CYS A 38 -0.41 20.26 11.91
N SER A 39 0.89 20.15 11.63
CA SER A 39 1.93 20.99 12.24
C SER A 39 1.95 22.43 11.73
N GLN A 40 1.41 22.70 10.54
CA GLN A 40 1.45 24.03 9.91
C GLN A 40 0.46 25.02 10.54
N GLY A 41 -0.49 24.56 11.36
CA GLY A 41 -1.47 25.41 12.06
C GLY A 41 -2.52 26.09 11.16
N ALA A 42 -2.38 26.00 9.84
CA ALA A 42 -3.39 26.40 8.86
C ALA A 42 -4.31 25.22 8.52
N PRO A 43 -5.62 25.45 8.32
CA PRO A 43 -6.52 24.38 7.92
C PRO A 43 -6.17 23.90 6.52
N VAL A 44 -5.88 22.60 6.39
CA VAL A 44 -5.76 21.89 5.11
C VAL A 44 -7.05 21.12 4.88
N THR A 45 -7.63 21.26 3.70
CA THR A 45 -8.83 20.50 3.33
C THR A 45 -8.49 19.05 3.03
N ALA A 46 -9.46 18.15 3.24
CA ALA A 46 -9.29 16.74 2.90
C ALA A 46 -8.97 16.53 1.40
N GLN A 47 -9.44 17.42 0.52
CA GLN A 47 -9.17 17.35 -0.92
C GLN A 47 -7.73 17.74 -1.25
N GLU A 48 -7.20 18.81 -0.65
CA GLU A 48 -5.78 19.20 -0.82
C GLU A 48 -4.85 18.10 -0.32
N LEU A 49 -5.23 17.47 0.80
CA LEU A 49 -4.47 16.37 1.36
C LEU A 49 -4.51 15.12 0.47
N ALA A 50 -5.66 14.81 -0.14
CA ALA A 50 -5.76 13.72 -1.10
C ALA A 50 -4.84 13.93 -2.31
N VAL A 51 -4.81 15.14 -2.88
CA VAL A 51 -3.94 15.50 -4.01
C VAL A 51 -2.46 15.40 -3.62
N ALA A 52 -2.09 15.94 -2.46
CA ALA A 52 -0.72 15.84 -1.96
C ALA A 52 -0.32 14.39 -1.69
N SER A 53 -1.24 13.57 -1.18
CA SER A 53 -1.05 12.13 -0.97
C SER A 53 -0.70 11.47 -2.29
N GLU A 54 -1.58 11.56 -3.29
CA GLU A 54 -1.42 10.94 -4.62
C GLU A 54 -0.07 11.30 -5.28
N GLN A 55 0.40 12.53 -5.09
CA GLN A 55 1.62 13.02 -5.72
C GLN A 55 2.92 12.67 -4.98
N HIS A 56 2.88 12.56 -3.65
CA HIS A 56 4.10 12.61 -2.84
C HIS A 56 4.26 11.48 -1.83
N HIS A 57 3.21 10.73 -1.50
CA HIS A 57 3.29 9.77 -0.40
C HIS A 57 4.31 8.66 -0.63
N GLU A 58 4.45 8.15 -1.86
CA GLU A 58 5.46 7.12 -2.17
C GLU A 58 6.88 7.66 -1.95
N ALA A 59 7.20 8.85 -2.49
CA ALA A 59 8.53 9.45 -2.36
C ALA A 59 8.89 9.76 -0.90
N ILE A 60 7.92 10.24 -0.12
CA ILE A 60 8.10 10.50 1.32
C ILE A 60 8.26 9.18 2.08
N GLY A 61 7.45 8.17 1.76
CA GLY A 61 7.52 6.84 2.35
C GLY A 61 8.88 6.19 2.15
N ARG A 62 9.44 6.26 0.93
CA ARG A 62 10.79 5.80 0.62
C ARG A 62 11.84 6.51 1.46
N ALA A 63 11.81 7.85 1.48
CA ALA A 63 12.79 8.64 2.23
C ALA A 63 12.77 8.32 3.74
N LEU A 64 11.57 8.04 4.30
CA LEU A 64 11.43 7.61 5.68
C LEU A 64 12.00 6.21 5.90
N ALA A 65 11.66 5.25 5.05
CA ALA A 65 12.16 3.88 5.14
C ALA A 65 13.70 3.82 5.05
N GLU A 66 14.30 4.57 4.11
CA GLU A 66 15.76 4.70 3.97
C GLU A 66 16.39 5.35 5.21
N ARG A 67 15.78 6.41 5.74
CA ARG A 67 16.28 7.11 6.94
C ARG A 67 16.17 6.28 8.20
N TRP A 68 15.15 5.42 8.30
CA TRP A 68 15.01 4.43 9.36
C TRP A 68 15.91 3.20 9.16
N GLN A 69 16.68 3.16 8.06
CA GLN A 69 17.57 2.05 7.71
C GLN A 69 16.82 0.72 7.68
N LEU A 70 15.59 0.74 7.17
CA LEU A 70 14.83 -0.49 6.97
C LEU A 70 15.54 -1.34 5.91
N PRO A 71 15.63 -2.66 6.13
CA PRO A 71 16.22 -3.55 5.14
C PRO A 71 15.33 -3.65 3.90
N ASP A 72 15.88 -4.19 2.82
CA ASP A 72 15.07 -4.65 1.71
C ASP A 72 14.03 -5.66 2.24
N PRO A 73 12.79 -5.63 1.73
CA PRO A 73 12.33 -4.91 0.54
C PRO A 73 11.62 -3.56 0.82
N TYR A 74 11.67 -3.07 2.06
CA TYR A 74 10.74 -2.03 2.51
C TYR A 74 10.90 -0.67 1.84
N PRO A 75 12.11 -0.14 1.56
CA PRO A 75 12.26 1.14 0.86
C PRO A 75 11.62 1.15 -0.53
N GLY A 76 11.81 0.07 -1.30
CA GLY A 76 11.20 -0.10 -2.62
C GLY A 76 9.68 -0.18 -2.54
N LEU A 77 9.16 -0.97 -1.59
CA LEU A 77 7.71 -1.09 -1.37
C LEU A 77 7.07 0.26 -0.98
N CYS A 78 7.67 1.01 -0.04
CA CYS A 78 7.13 2.32 0.34
C CYS A 78 7.24 3.35 -0.80
N GLY A 79 8.22 3.19 -1.69
CA GLY A 79 8.56 4.15 -2.73
C GLY A 79 7.93 3.95 -4.10
N ALA A 80 7.35 2.77 -4.36
CA ALA A 80 6.86 2.43 -5.69
C ALA A 80 5.80 1.32 -5.64
N HIS A 81 4.94 1.27 -4.62
CA HIS A 81 3.91 0.23 -4.57
C HIS A 81 2.79 0.43 -5.59
N HIS A 82 2.48 1.66 -5.99
CA HIS A 82 1.54 1.91 -7.08
C HIS A 82 2.20 1.63 -8.43
N ARG A 83 3.34 2.25 -8.72
CA ARG A 83 3.94 2.18 -10.08
C ARG A 83 4.73 0.89 -10.33
N GLY A 84 5.15 0.21 -9.27
CA GLY A 84 6.14 -0.85 -9.33
C GLY A 84 7.55 -0.30 -9.53
N ASP A 85 8.53 -1.07 -9.10
CA ASP A 85 9.94 -0.87 -9.41
C ASP A 85 10.36 -1.88 -10.49
N PRO A 86 10.86 -1.44 -11.67
CA PRO A 86 11.30 -2.35 -12.73
C PRO A 86 12.51 -3.20 -12.34
N GLU A 87 13.34 -2.72 -11.42
CA GLU A 87 14.55 -3.42 -10.97
C GLU A 87 14.29 -4.35 -9.78
N ALA A 88 13.06 -4.38 -9.26
CA ALA A 88 12.69 -5.25 -8.14
C ALA A 88 12.92 -6.74 -8.45
N SER A 89 13.24 -7.52 -7.44
CA SER A 89 13.26 -8.99 -7.51
C SER A 89 11.85 -9.56 -7.71
N GLU A 90 11.74 -10.85 -8.06
CA GLU A 90 10.44 -11.51 -8.15
C GLU A 90 9.72 -11.58 -6.80
N GLU A 91 10.47 -11.77 -5.72
CA GLU A 91 9.97 -11.79 -4.34
C GLU A 91 9.41 -10.41 -3.95
N GLU A 92 10.12 -9.34 -4.30
CA GLU A 92 9.69 -7.95 -4.07
C GLU A 92 8.44 -7.60 -4.86
N ARG A 93 8.39 -8.00 -6.14
CA ARG A 93 7.20 -7.83 -6.98
C ARG A 93 6.02 -8.57 -6.39
N THR A 94 6.22 -9.79 -5.87
CA THR A 94 5.18 -10.62 -5.24
C THR A 94 4.69 -10.00 -3.94
N LEU A 95 5.59 -9.52 -3.09
CA LEU A 95 5.22 -8.79 -1.87
C LEU A 95 4.40 -7.54 -2.19
N ARG A 96 4.86 -6.69 -3.11
CA ARG A 96 4.13 -5.49 -3.55
C ARG A 96 2.72 -5.84 -3.99
N SER A 97 2.65 -6.84 -4.85
CA SER A 97 1.45 -7.37 -5.45
C SER A 97 0.44 -7.84 -4.38
N LEU A 98 0.90 -8.62 -3.40
CA LEU A 98 0.11 -9.05 -2.24
C LEU A 98 -0.41 -7.86 -1.41
N VAL A 99 0.47 -6.91 -1.08
CA VAL A 99 0.14 -5.74 -0.24
C VAL A 99 -0.92 -4.87 -0.92
N VAL A 100 -0.71 -4.55 -2.20
CA VAL A 100 -1.62 -3.73 -3.01
C VAL A 100 -2.97 -4.42 -3.20
N ALA A 101 -2.99 -5.74 -3.42
CA ALA A 101 -4.24 -6.49 -3.49
C ALA A 101 -5.00 -6.39 -2.16
N CYS A 102 -4.34 -6.65 -1.03
CA CYS A 102 -4.95 -6.56 0.30
C CYS A 102 -5.45 -5.14 0.63
N TRP A 103 -4.75 -4.10 0.16
CA TRP A 103 -5.18 -2.71 0.28
C TRP A 103 -6.43 -2.46 -0.56
N ALA A 104 -6.43 -2.85 -1.83
CA ALA A 104 -7.59 -2.72 -2.72
C ALA A 104 -8.83 -3.44 -2.16
N ARG A 105 -8.66 -4.61 -1.53
CA ARG A 105 -9.74 -5.32 -0.84
C ARG A 105 -10.28 -4.53 0.35
N ALA A 106 -9.40 -3.98 1.20
CA ALA A 106 -9.83 -3.15 2.32
C ALA A 106 -10.62 -1.92 1.84
N ILE A 107 -10.17 -1.25 0.77
CA ILE A 107 -10.89 -0.13 0.16
C ILE A 107 -12.26 -0.57 -0.35
N ALA A 108 -12.36 -1.72 -1.03
CA ALA A 108 -13.62 -2.27 -1.52
C ALA A 108 -14.62 -2.63 -0.40
N GLU A 109 -14.13 -2.94 0.80
CA GLU A 109 -14.95 -3.16 2.00
C GLU A 109 -15.34 -1.87 2.72
N GLY A 110 -14.93 -0.70 2.20
CA GLY A 110 -15.29 0.61 2.74
C GLY A 110 -14.28 1.18 3.74
N TYR A 111 -13.11 0.56 3.92
CA TYR A 111 -12.04 1.11 4.76
C TYR A 111 -11.27 2.22 4.02
N THR A 112 -11.87 3.40 3.91
CA THR A 112 -11.27 4.60 3.29
C THR A 112 -11.07 5.71 4.33
N TYR A 113 -10.14 6.63 4.06
CA TYR A 113 -9.85 7.78 4.94
C TYR A 113 -9.55 9.08 4.17
N LEU A 114 -9.36 9.02 2.85
CA LEU A 114 -9.29 10.20 1.98
C LEU A 114 -10.43 10.19 0.94
N PRO A 115 -10.99 11.36 0.57
CA PRO A 115 -11.93 11.46 -0.52
C PRO A 115 -11.34 10.94 -1.83
N GLY A 116 -12.13 10.17 -2.58
CA GLY A 116 -11.71 9.70 -3.90
C GLY A 116 -10.75 8.51 -3.91
N GLN A 117 -10.41 7.92 -2.75
CA GLN A 117 -9.69 6.65 -2.71
C GLN A 117 -10.51 5.56 -3.39
N ARG A 118 -9.89 4.86 -4.35
CA ARG A 118 -10.53 3.80 -5.11
C ARG A 118 -9.65 2.58 -5.20
N ALA A 119 -10.29 1.41 -5.18
CA ALA A 119 -9.63 0.12 -5.38
C ALA A 119 -9.17 -0.10 -6.84
N ASP A 120 -9.59 0.77 -7.78
CA ASP A 120 -9.40 0.59 -9.22
C ASP A 120 -8.01 1.00 -9.74
N GLU A 121 -7.16 1.61 -8.91
CA GLU A 121 -5.78 1.95 -9.27
C GLU A 121 -4.93 0.74 -9.67
N HIS A 122 -5.36 -0.50 -9.38
CA HIS A 122 -4.63 -1.74 -9.72
C HIS A 122 -5.51 -2.89 -10.28
N SER A 123 -6.70 -2.56 -10.81
CA SER A 123 -7.81 -3.52 -11.01
C SER A 123 -7.53 -4.79 -11.85
N ALA A 124 -6.50 -4.83 -12.71
CA ALA A 124 -6.17 -6.04 -13.47
C ALA A 124 -5.25 -7.00 -12.68
N LEU A 125 -4.23 -6.47 -12.00
CA LEU A 125 -3.25 -7.24 -11.24
C LEU A 125 -3.85 -7.78 -9.93
N SER A 126 -4.63 -6.96 -9.22
CA SER A 126 -5.28 -7.37 -7.97
C SER A 126 -6.33 -8.46 -8.18
N ARG A 127 -7.16 -8.36 -9.23
CA ARG A 127 -8.12 -9.43 -9.59
C ARG A 127 -7.42 -10.73 -9.95
N SER A 128 -6.43 -10.68 -10.84
CA SER A 128 -5.64 -11.86 -11.22
C SER A 128 -4.98 -12.54 -10.02
N MET A 129 -4.54 -11.76 -9.03
CA MET A 129 -3.96 -12.32 -7.80
C MET A 129 -4.99 -12.93 -6.86
N PHE A 130 -6.14 -12.29 -6.65
CA PHE A 130 -7.19 -12.88 -5.83
C PHE A 130 -7.73 -14.17 -6.45
N ASP A 131 -7.82 -14.23 -7.77
CA ASP A 131 -8.15 -15.45 -8.51
C ASP A 131 -7.05 -16.52 -8.33
N THR A 132 -5.77 -16.12 -8.37
CA THR A 132 -4.62 -17.04 -8.15
C THR A 132 -4.56 -17.56 -6.71
N LEU A 133 -4.90 -16.72 -5.73
CA LEU A 133 -4.90 -17.04 -4.31
C LEU A 133 -6.18 -17.75 -3.84
N GLY A 134 -7.14 -17.97 -4.74
CA GLY A 134 -8.40 -18.66 -4.43
C GLY A 134 -9.32 -17.88 -3.46
N VAL A 135 -9.15 -16.55 -3.38
CA VAL A 135 -9.97 -15.70 -2.51
C VAL A 135 -11.19 -15.26 -3.31
N ALA A 136 -12.35 -15.86 -3.00
CA ALA A 136 -13.59 -15.53 -3.68
C ALA A 136 -13.91 -14.04 -3.57
N THR A 137 -13.96 -13.35 -4.71
CA THR A 137 -14.53 -12.02 -4.82
C THR A 137 -16.05 -12.18 -4.75
N GLU A 138 -16.63 -12.04 -3.56
CA GLU A 138 -18.09 -11.95 -3.45
C GLU A 138 -18.56 -10.71 -4.22
N ASP A 139 -19.13 -10.95 -5.40
CA ASP A 139 -19.84 -9.97 -6.21
C ASP A 139 -21.15 -9.62 -5.48
N ARG A 140 -21.12 -8.58 -4.64
CA ARG A 140 -22.34 -8.04 -4.04
C ARG A 140 -22.94 -7.00 -4.98
N ARG A 141 -24.01 -7.43 -5.65
CA ARG A 141 -24.94 -6.62 -6.44
C ARG A 141 -25.53 -5.46 -5.64
#